data_AF-A0A3M1XWM3-F1
#
_entry.id   AF-A0A3M1XWM3-F1
#
_cell.length_a   1.000
_cell.length_b   1.000
_cell.length_c   1.000
_cell.angle_alpha   90.00
_cell.angle_beta   90.00
_cell.angle_gamma   90.00
#
_symmetry.space_group_name_H-M   'P 1'
#
loop_
_entity.id
_entity.type
_entity.pdbx_description
1 polymer ?
#
loop_
_entity_poly.entity_id
_entity_poly.type
_entity_poly.pdbx_seq_one_letter_code
_entity_poly.pdbx_strand_id
1 'polypeptide(L)' 'MKEQEIREVLRAENPEFQQLEAEHRALESRLSELEGKPFLTSEEEIEIKQIKKQKLAKKDKMAMMIREYKKMVLQN' A
#
# COMPACT_ATOMS: atom_id res chain seq x y z
N MET A 1 -10.50 19.00 -0.78
CA MET A 1 -10.20 17.76 -1.52
C MET A 1 -10.52 16.54 -0.67
N LYS A 2 -11.18 15.54 -1.26
CA LYS A 2 -11.38 14.21 -0.70
C LYS A 2 -10.07 13.41 -0.80
N GLU A 3 -9.89 12.40 0.05
CA GLU A 3 -8.69 11.54 0.05
C GLU A 3 -8.47 10.84 -1.30
N GLN A 4 -9.54 10.49 -2.02
CA GLN A 4 -9.44 9.93 -3.37
C GLN A 4 -8.79 10.90 -4.35
N GLU A 5 -9.19 12.17 -4.34
CA GLU A 5 -8.59 13.19 -5.22
C GLU A 5 -7.11 13.39 -4.90
N ILE A 6 -6.75 13.46 -3.61
CA ILE A 6 -5.36 13.59 -3.17
C ILE A 6 -4.53 12.38 -3.60
N ARG A 7 -5.11 11.19 -3.54
CA ARG A 7 -4.47 9.96 -4.00
C ARG A 7 -4.20 9.99 -5.50
N GLU A 8 -5.13 10.49 -6.31
CA GLU A 8 -4.93 10.61 -7.75
C GLU A 8 -3.84 11.64 -8.08
N VAL A 9 -3.82 12.77 -7.38
CA VAL A 9 -2.77 13.78 -7.52
C VAL A 9 -1.41 13.23 -7.11
N LEU A 10 -1.30 12.59 -5.93
CA LEU A 10 -0.05 11.95 -5.50
C LEU A 10 0.38 10.85 -6.46
N ARG A 11 -0.56 10.09 -7.04
CA ARG A 11 -0.24 9.12 -8.09
C ARG A 11 0.28 9.81 -9.34
N ALA A 12 -0.19 10.98 -9.73
CA ALA A 12 0.29 11.68 -10.92
C ALA A 12 1.64 12.39 -10.68
N GLU A 13 1.82 13.01 -9.51
CA GLU A 13 2.92 13.93 -9.24
C GLU A 13 4.04 13.33 -8.38
N ASN A 14 3.79 12.23 -7.66
CA ASN A 14 4.75 11.62 -6.76
C ASN A 14 5.15 10.19 -7.20
N PRO A 15 6.36 10.01 -7.78
CA PRO A 15 6.83 8.69 -8.21
C PRO A 15 7.02 7.71 -7.04
N GLU A 16 7.32 8.19 -5.84
CA GLU A 16 7.40 7.34 -4.65
C GLU A 16 6.02 6.78 -4.29
N PHE A 17 4.97 7.58 -4.41
CA PHE A 17 3.60 7.12 -4.19
C PHE A 17 3.18 6.08 -5.23
N GLN A 18 3.54 6.28 -6.51
CA GLN A 18 3.31 5.29 -7.56
C GLN A 18 3.99 3.96 -7.25
N GLN A 19 5.26 4.01 -6.83
CA GLN A 19 6.03 2.81 -6.49
C GLN A 19 5.40 2.08 -5.29
N LEU A 20 5.06 2.80 -4.21
CA LEU A 20 4.40 2.22 -3.04
C LEU A 20 3.06 1.56 -3.40
N GLU A 21 2.27 2.16 -4.29
CA GLU A 21 1.02 1.57 -4.74
C GLU A 21 1.25 0.30 -5.57
N ALA A 22 2.20 0.33 -6.51
CA ALA A 22 2.54 -0.82 -7.34
C ALA A 22 3.02 -1.99 -6.47
N GLU A 23 3.90 -1.71 -5.51
CA GLU A 23 4.37 -2.69 -4.55
C GLU A 23 3.27 -3.22 -3.62
N HIS A 24 2.35 -2.36 -3.17
CA HIS A 24 1.20 -2.78 -2.38
C HIS A 24 0.32 -3.76 -3.17
N ARG A 25 0.04 -3.46 -4.45
CA ARG A 25 -0.74 -4.35 -5.33
C ARG A 25 -0.02 -5.68 -5.59
N ALA A 26 1.30 -5.66 -5.78
CA ALA A 26 2.09 -6.88 -5.95
C ALA A 26 2.00 -7.78 -4.70
N LEU A 27 2.11 -7.18 -3.51
CA LEU A 27 1.92 -7.90 -2.24
C LEU A 27 0.49 -8.42 -2.07
N GLU A 28 -0.53 -7.69 -2.53
CA GLU A 28 -1.92 -8.16 -2.52
C GLU A 28 -2.13 -9.37 -3.42
N SER A 29 -1.59 -9.34 -4.63
CA SER A 29 -1.65 -10.49 -5.54
C SER A 29 -1.00 -11.71 -4.91
N ARG A 30 0.23 -11.55 -4.41
CA ARG A 30 0.97 -12.65 -3.78
C ARG A 30 0.25 -13.19 -2.55
N LEU A 31 -0.32 -12.32 -1.72
CA LEU A 31 -1.10 -12.73 -0.56
C LEU A 31 -2.33 -13.55 -0.99
N SER A 32 -3.05 -13.09 -2.02
CA SER A 32 -4.23 -13.79 -2.52
C SER A 32 -3.89 -15.16 -3.11
N GLU A 33 -2.74 -15.30 -3.78
CA GLU A 33 -2.26 -16.57 -4.30
C GLU A 33 -1.95 -17.56 -3.17
N LEU A 34 -1.34 -17.08 -2.09
CA LEU A 34 -1.03 -17.90 -0.92
C LEU A 34 -2.30 -18.26 -0.14
N GLU A 35 -3.16 -17.30 0.19
CA GLU A 35 -4.41 -17.53 0.91
C GLU A 35 -5.42 -18.40 0.13
N GLY A 36 -5.28 -18.48 -1.19
CA GLY A 36 -6.09 -19.37 -2.04
C GLY A 36 -5.66 -20.85 -2.01
N LYS A 37 -4.52 -21.19 -1.40
CA LYS A 37 -4.06 -22.58 -1.32
C LYS A 37 -4.81 -23.36 -0.24
N PRO A 38 -5.22 -24.62 -0.50
CA PRO A 38 -5.94 -25.43 0.48
C PRO A 38 -5.06 -25.85 1.66
N PHE A 39 -3.74 -25.92 1.46
CA PHE A 39 -2.76 -26.23 2.49
C PHE A 39 -1.55 -25.31 2.31
N LEU A 40 -1.08 -24.74 3.42
CA LEU A 40 0.08 -23.88 3.47
C LEU A 40 1.24 -24.62 4.13
N THR A 41 2.44 -24.45 3.58
CA THR A 41 3.66 -24.86 4.27
C THR A 41 4.02 -23.85 5.35
N SER A 42 4.87 -24.24 6.31
CA SER A 42 5.35 -23.32 7.35
C SER A 42 6.07 -22.09 6.77
N GLU A 43 6.77 -22.25 5.63
CA GLU A 43 7.38 -21.14 4.91
C GLU A 43 6.34 -20.18 4.34
N GLU A 44 5.26 -20.70 3.75
CA GLU A 44 4.17 -19.89 3.20
C GLU A 44 3.39 -19.15 4.30
N GLU A 45 3.19 -19.77 5.47
CA GLU A 45 2.59 -19.08 6.62
C GLU A 45 3.44 -17.92 7.12
N ILE A 46 4.77 -18.09 7.12
CA ILE A 46 5.71 -17.02 7.45
C ILE A 46 5.65 -15.93 6.37
N GLU A 47 5.63 -16.31 5.10
CA GLU A 47 5.53 -15.39 3.96
C GLU A 47 4.24 -14.56 4.04
N ILE A 48 3.08 -15.18 4.32
CA ILE A 48 1.80 -14.49 4.52
C ILE A 48 1.92 -13.44 5.64
N LYS A 49 2.51 -13.80 6.79
CA LYS A 49 2.69 -12.86 7.91
C LYS A 49 3.59 -11.69 7.52
N GLN A 50 4.68 -11.97 6.79
CA GLN A 50 5.59 -10.94 6.29
C GLN A 50 4.90 -10.02 5.29
N ILE A 51 4.15 -10.57 4.33
CA ILE A 51 3.41 -9.82 3.32
C ILE A 51 2.36 -8.93 4.00
N LYS A 52 1.58 -9.44 4.96
CA LYS A 52 0.61 -8.64 5.72
C LYS A 52 1.27 -7.46 6.43
N LYS A 53 2.43 -7.69 7.06
CA LYS A 53 3.20 -6.62 7.72
C LYS A 53 3.71 -5.57 6.74
N GLN A 54 4.29 -6.00 5.61
CA GLN A 54 4.78 -5.09 4.58
C GLN A 54 3.65 -4.29 3.92
N LYS A 55 2.52 -4.95 3.65
CA LYS A 55 1.32 -4.31 3.10
C LYS A 55 0.79 -3.23 4.04
N LEU A 56 0.73 -3.52 5.35
CA LEU A 56 0.34 -2.52 6.36
C LEU A 56 1.29 -1.33 6.37
N ALA A 57 2.61 -1.57 6.41
CA ALA A 57 3.60 -0.50 6.40
C ALA A 57 3.51 0.39 5.14
N LYS A 58 3.32 -0.21 3.96
CA LYS A 58 3.12 0.53 2.70
C LYS A 58 1.83 1.34 2.70
N LYS A 59 0.74 0.78 3.22
CA LYS A 59 -0.53 1.49 3.40
C LYS A 59 -0.39 2.68 4.35
N ASP A 60 0.30 2.51 5.47
CA ASP A 60 0.56 3.58 6.43
C ASP A 60 1.40 4.69 5.82
N LYS A 61 2.43 4.34 5.04
CA LYS A 61 3.26 5.32 4.31
C LYS A 61 2.45 6.12 3.29
N MET A 62 1.59 5.45 2.50
CA MET A 62 0.67 6.12 1.58
C MET A 62 -0.32 7.05 2.32
N ALA A 63 -0.89 6.60 3.45
CA ALA A 63 -1.80 7.42 4.26
C ALA A 63 -1.09 8.65 4.86
N MET A 64 0.16 8.51 5.26
CA MET A 64 0.98 9.63 5.73
C MET A 64 1.20 10.66 4.62
N MET A 65 1.56 10.24 3.40
CA MET A 65 1.70 11.15 2.26
C MET A 65 0.41 11.89 1.94
N ILE A 66 -0.74 11.20 1.98
CA ILE A 66 -2.05 11.83 1.77
C ILE A 66 -2.33 12.91 2.83
N ARG A 67 -2.01 12.63 4.10
CA ARG A 67 -2.18 13.58 5.21
C ARG A 67 -1.27 14.80 5.06
N GLU A 68 -0.01 14.59 4.71
CA GLU A 68 0.97 15.67 4.48
C GLU A 68 0.55 16.55 3.31
N TYR A 69 0.14 15.95 2.19
CA TYR A 69 -0.37 16.68 1.04
C TYR A 69 -1.63 17.48 1.39
N LYS A 70 -2.58 16.86 2.10
CA LYS A 70 -3.80 17.55 2.58
C LYS A 70 -3.46 18.77 3.44
N LYS A 71 -2.46 18.64 4.33
CA LYS A 71 -2.02 19.74 5.18
C LYS A 71 -1.37 20.86 4.36
N MET A 72 -0.51 20.52 3.39
CA MET A 72 0.13 21.49 2.50
C MET A 72 -0.90 22.30 1.69
N VAL A 73 -1.94 21.64 1.16
CA VAL A 73 -3.00 22.31 0.38
C VAL A 73 -3.93 23.16 1.26
N LEU A 74 -4.12 22.82 2.54
CA LEU A 74 -4.94 23.62 3.47
C LEU A 74 -4.19 24.81 4.07
N GLN A 75 -2.86 24.84 3.98
CA GLN A 75 -2.00 25.91 4.49
C GLN A 75 -1.61 26.95 3.43
N ASN A 76 -1.93 26.71 2.16
CA ASN A 76 -1.84 27.68 1.05
C ASN A 76 -3.23 28.24 0.73
#